data_AF-A0A947QZ28-F1
#
_entry.id   AF-A0A947QZ28-F1
#
_cell.length_a   1.000
_cell.length_b   1.000
_cell.length_c   1.000
_cell.angle_alpha   90.00
_cell.angle_beta   90.00
_cell.angle_gamma   90.00
#
_symmetry.space_group_name_H-M   'P 1'
#
loop_
_entity.id
_entity.type
_entity.pdbx_description
1 polymer ?
#
loop_
_entity_poly.entity_id
_entity_poly.type
_entity_poly.pdbx_seq_one_letter_code
_entity_poly.pdbx_strand_id
1 'polypeptide(L)'
;MEQEKVSFSTYLDTRKSQDELGFFSHPAIQKAYYIGGYAKAVIMSSYKSEVSNKNQTFKNWLSNQIINYRNLDRIFEMAFRFEQKLKLRLRNDSEVRSLAHETPITKSPGMSSSRISFSFVAGFDDYGHFVADHKTEEKAEQKEKP
;
A
#
# COMPACT_ATOMS: atom_id res chain seq x y z
N MET A 1 -12.01 25.85 6.00
CA MET A 1 -10.59 25.42 5.92
C MET A 1 -10.60 24.11 5.16
N GLU A 2 -10.04 24.08 3.96
CA GLU A 2 -9.80 22.83 3.23
C GLU A 2 -8.76 22.05 4.02
N GLN A 3 -9.18 20.99 4.71
CA GLN A 3 -8.22 20.09 5.37
C GLN A 3 -7.42 19.39 4.27
N GLU A 4 -6.10 19.55 4.29
CA GLU A 4 -5.19 18.80 3.44
C GLU A 4 -5.46 17.32 3.63
N LYS A 5 -5.93 16.64 2.58
CA LYS A 5 -5.97 15.17 2.55
C LYS A 5 -4.57 14.67 2.87
N VAL A 6 -4.38 14.06 4.04
CA VAL A 6 -3.11 13.44 4.37
C VAL A 6 -2.84 12.35 3.32
N SER A 7 -1.67 12.45 2.71
CA SER A 7 -1.23 11.57 1.64
C SER A 7 -0.57 10.34 2.26
N PHE A 8 -0.73 9.17 1.64
CA PHE A 8 -0.04 7.96 2.12
C PHE A 8 1.49 8.11 2.04
N SER A 9 1.99 8.94 1.11
CA SER A 9 3.41 9.25 0.98
C SER A 9 4.01 9.84 2.26
N THR A 10 3.22 10.56 3.08
CA THR A 10 3.66 11.15 4.35
C THR A 10 4.16 10.09 5.35
N TYR A 11 3.62 8.87 5.33
CA TYR A 11 4.12 7.77 6.17
C TYR A 11 5.52 7.32 5.74
N LEU A 12 5.76 7.25 4.42
CA LEU A 12 7.10 6.95 3.92
C LEU A 12 8.09 8.08 4.22
N ASP A 13 7.67 9.33 4.10
CA ASP A 13 8.51 10.48 4.43
C ASP A 13 8.87 10.52 5.91
N THR A 14 7.92 10.18 6.78
CA THR A 14 8.17 10.00 8.23
C THR A 14 9.24 8.93 8.45
N ARG A 15 9.11 7.76 7.80
CA ARG A 15 10.13 6.71 7.88
C ARG A 15 11.49 7.17 7.37
N LYS A 16 11.54 7.92 6.27
CA LYS A 16 12.80 8.46 5.72
C LYS A 16 13.43 9.48 6.67
N SER A 17 12.64 10.30 7.35
CA SER A 17 13.14 11.27 8.33
C SER A 17 13.73 10.62 9.59
N GLN A 18 13.23 9.44 9.96
CA GLN A 18 13.67 8.67 11.13
C GLN A 18 14.78 7.66 10.79
N ASP A 19 15.09 7.50 9.50
CA ASP A 19 16.02 6.48 8.99
C ASP A 19 17.42 7.05 8.80
N GLU A 20 18.23 6.94 9.86
CA GLU A 20 19.63 7.38 9.88
C GLU A 20 20.51 6.65 8.86
N LEU A 21 20.09 5.46 8.39
CA LEU A 21 20.88 4.61 7.48
C LEU A 21 20.48 4.77 6.00
N GLY A 22 19.46 5.59 5.70
CA GLY A 22 18.96 5.80 4.35
C GLY A 22 18.40 4.55 3.66
N PHE A 23 17.97 3.56 4.44
CA PHE A 23 17.26 2.36 3.99
C PHE A 23 16.04 2.69 3.10
N PHE A 24 15.10 3.52 3.57
CA PHE A 24 13.88 3.94 2.88
C PHE A 24 14.13 4.95 1.76
N SER A 25 15.33 5.52 1.66
CA SER A 25 15.71 6.38 0.54
C SER A 25 15.98 5.60 -0.75
N HIS A 26 16.15 4.28 -0.65
CA HIS A 26 16.45 3.44 -1.81
C HIS A 26 15.20 3.19 -2.69
N PRO A 27 15.24 3.41 -4.03
CA PRO A 27 14.04 3.28 -4.88
C PRO A 27 13.36 1.92 -4.84
N ALA A 28 14.14 0.82 -4.91
CA ALA A 28 13.59 -0.53 -4.77
C ALA A 28 12.89 -0.80 -3.42
N ILE A 29 13.34 -0.15 -2.34
CA ILE A 29 12.73 -0.24 -1.00
C ILE A 29 11.42 0.55 -0.99
N GLN A 30 11.42 1.77 -1.53
CA GLN A 30 10.21 2.59 -1.68
C GLN A 30 9.16 1.88 -2.54
N LYS A 31 9.58 1.25 -3.64
CA LYS A 31 8.65 0.50 -4.49
C LYS A 31 8.03 -0.68 -3.74
N ALA A 32 8.85 -1.45 -3.03
CA ALA A 32 8.35 -2.55 -2.21
C ALA A 32 7.34 -2.06 -1.16
N TYR A 33 7.64 -0.93 -0.52
CA TYR A 33 6.76 -0.28 0.45
C TYR A 33 5.40 0.08 -0.17
N TYR A 34 5.40 0.81 -1.30
CA TYR A 34 4.16 1.20 -1.96
C TYR A 34 3.35 0.02 -2.51
N ILE A 35 4.01 -1.01 -3.03
CA ILE A 35 3.33 -2.25 -3.44
C ILE A 35 2.69 -2.95 -2.22
N GLY A 36 3.35 -2.94 -1.06
CA GLY A 36 2.79 -3.44 0.18
C GLY A 36 1.51 -2.70 0.58
N GLY A 37 1.57 -1.36 0.58
CA GLY A 37 0.40 -0.52 0.87
C GLY A 37 -0.74 -0.75 -0.14
N TYR A 38 -0.43 -0.84 -1.43
CA TYR A 38 -1.41 -1.13 -2.47
C TYR A 38 -2.04 -2.51 -2.31
N ALA A 39 -1.25 -3.53 -1.98
CA ALA A 39 -1.77 -4.87 -1.71
C ALA A 39 -2.74 -4.87 -0.53
N LYS A 40 -2.43 -4.13 0.54
CA LYS A 40 -3.35 -3.94 1.67
C LYS A 40 -4.65 -3.27 1.23
N ALA A 41 -4.57 -2.22 0.42
CA ALA A 41 -5.73 -1.50 -0.11
C ALA A 41 -6.67 -2.44 -0.87
N VAL A 42 -6.13 -3.24 -1.80
CA VAL A 42 -6.91 -4.21 -2.56
C VAL A 42 -7.57 -5.25 -1.64
N ILE A 43 -6.86 -5.80 -0.65
CA ILE A 43 -7.43 -6.77 0.30
C ILE A 43 -8.59 -6.16 1.10
N MET A 44 -8.39 -4.97 1.66
CA MET A 44 -9.40 -4.33 2.50
C MET A 44 -10.65 -3.98 1.71
N SER A 45 -10.49 -3.47 0.50
CA SER A 45 -11.61 -3.10 -0.37
C SER A 45 -12.31 -4.33 -0.97
N SER A 46 -11.57 -5.41 -1.25
CA SER A 46 -12.13 -6.69 -1.71
C SER A 46 -13.13 -7.28 -0.71
N TYR A 47 -12.94 -7.04 0.58
CA TYR A 47 -13.86 -7.53 1.61
C TYR A 47 -15.26 -6.91 1.50
N LYS A 48 -15.37 -5.69 0.96
CA LYS A 48 -16.62 -4.94 0.77
C LYS A 48 -17.02 -4.77 -0.70
N SER A 49 -16.41 -5.54 -1.61
CA SER A 49 -16.72 -5.45 -3.03
C SER A 49 -18.19 -5.78 -3.31
N GLU A 50 -18.83 -4.98 -4.15
CA GLU A 50 -20.17 -5.24 -4.67
C GLU A 50 -20.22 -6.49 -5.56
N VAL A 51 -19.10 -6.83 -6.21
CA VAL A 51 -18.98 -7.99 -7.11
C VAL A 51 -18.86 -9.30 -6.33
N SER A 52 -18.09 -9.30 -5.23
CA SER A 52 -17.85 -10.50 -4.41
C SER A 52 -17.57 -10.09 -2.98
N ASN A 53 -18.61 -10.14 -2.14
CA ASN A 53 -18.51 -9.78 -0.73
C ASN A 53 -17.60 -10.77 0.03
N LYS A 54 -16.79 -10.25 0.97
CA LYS A 54 -15.81 -11.01 1.76
C LYS A 54 -14.79 -11.78 0.92
N ASN A 55 -14.45 -11.29 -0.28
CA ASN A 55 -13.48 -11.96 -1.14
C ASN A 55 -12.08 -12.01 -0.50
N GLN A 56 -11.51 -13.21 -0.36
CA GLN A 56 -10.16 -13.45 0.18
C GLN A 56 -9.19 -13.98 -0.88
N THR A 57 -9.58 -14.06 -2.15
CA THR A 57 -8.79 -14.72 -3.20
C THR A 57 -7.43 -14.06 -3.37
N PHE A 58 -7.37 -12.72 -3.41
CA PHE A 58 -6.09 -12.03 -3.52
C PHE A 58 -5.22 -12.21 -2.27
N LYS A 59 -5.81 -12.16 -1.07
CA LYS A 59 -5.10 -12.41 0.19
C LYS A 59 -4.46 -13.80 0.20
N ASN A 60 -5.23 -14.83 -0.17
CA ASN A 60 -4.77 -16.22 -0.22
C ASN A 60 -3.72 -16.43 -1.32
N TRP A 61 -3.86 -15.74 -2.45
CA TRP A 61 -2.84 -15.77 -3.50
C TRP A 61 -1.52 -15.14 -3.01
N LEU A 62 -1.60 -13.97 -2.36
CA LEU A 62 -0.47 -13.21 -1.85
C LEU A 62 0.29 -13.96 -0.75
N SER A 63 -0.41 -14.67 0.15
CA SER A 63 0.22 -15.44 1.23
C SER A 63 1.10 -16.59 0.73
N ASN A 64 0.90 -17.03 -0.52
CA ASN A 64 1.71 -18.05 -1.17
C ASN A 64 2.87 -17.47 -2.00
N GLN A 65 3.05 -16.14 -2.01
CA GLN A 65 4.10 -15.49 -2.79
C GLN A 65 5.35 -15.26 -1.96
N ILE A 66 6.50 -15.49 -2.59
CA ILE A 66 7.78 -15.02 -2.03
C ILE A 66 7.89 -13.53 -2.34
N ILE A 67 8.02 -12.71 -1.30
CA ILE A 67 8.26 -11.27 -1.46
C ILE A 67 9.75 -11.08 -1.71
N ASN A 68 10.11 -10.71 -2.93
CA ASN A 68 11.47 -10.38 -3.33
C ASN A 68 11.42 -9.49 -4.56
N TYR A 69 12.56 -8.91 -4.92
CA TYR A 69 12.68 -7.99 -6.04
C TYR A 69 12.06 -8.49 -7.36
N ARG A 70 12.29 -9.77 -7.70
CA ARG A 70 11.82 -10.35 -8.96
C ARG A 70 10.31 -10.54 -9.00
N ASN A 71 9.67 -10.63 -7.84
CA ASN A 71 8.24 -10.91 -7.72
C ASN A 71 7.40 -9.64 -7.43
N LEU A 72 8.03 -8.50 -7.14
CA LEU A 72 7.31 -7.26 -6.83
C LEU A 72 6.38 -6.83 -7.96
N ASP A 73 6.86 -6.84 -9.21
CA ASP A 73 6.05 -6.44 -10.36
C ASP A 73 4.87 -7.40 -10.57
N ARG A 74 5.10 -8.71 -10.40
CA ARG A 74 4.03 -9.70 -10.48
C ARG A 74 2.97 -9.49 -9.38
N ILE A 75 3.39 -9.14 -8.16
CA ILE A 75 2.46 -8.82 -7.07
C ILE A 75 1.64 -7.57 -7.42
N PHE A 76 2.28 -6.52 -7.94
CA PHE A 76 1.61 -5.30 -8.39
C PHE A 76 0.58 -5.59 -9.50
N GLU A 77 0.98 -6.31 -10.55
CA GLU A 77 0.10 -6.68 -11.65
C GLU A 77 -1.10 -7.50 -11.18
N MET A 78 -0.88 -8.45 -10.27
CA MET A 78 -1.96 -9.27 -9.74
C MET A 78 -2.91 -8.44 -8.87
N ALA A 79 -2.38 -7.54 -8.03
CA ALA A 79 -3.21 -6.59 -7.28
C ALA A 79 -4.10 -5.76 -8.21
N PHE A 80 -3.51 -5.23 -9.29
CA PHE A 80 -4.23 -4.48 -10.32
C PHE A 80 -5.32 -5.30 -11.01
N ARG A 81 -5.02 -6.55 -11.38
CA ARG A 81 -6.04 -7.45 -11.96
C ARG A 81 -7.21 -7.69 -11.01
N PHE A 82 -6.95 -7.85 -9.71
CA PHE A 82 -8.02 -8.03 -8.72
C PHE A 82 -8.84 -6.76 -8.49
N GLU A 83 -8.20 -5.59 -8.46
CA GLU A 83 -8.87 -4.29 -8.42
C GLU A 83 -9.89 -4.17 -9.56
N GLN A 84 -9.43 -4.40 -10.80
CA GLN A 84 -10.27 -4.31 -12.00
C GLN A 84 -11.38 -5.35 -12.01
N LYS A 85 -11.05 -6.62 -11.69
CA LYS A 85 -12.02 -7.72 -11.68
C LYS A 85 -13.14 -7.53 -10.68
N LEU A 86 -12.83 -6.96 -9.51
CA LEU A 86 -13.80 -6.76 -8.43
C LEU A 86 -14.42 -5.35 -8.43
N LYS A 87 -14.11 -4.53 -9.45
CA LYS A 87 -14.54 -3.13 -9.59
C LYS A 87 -14.36 -2.35 -8.28
N LEU A 88 -13.21 -2.54 -7.64
CA LEU A 88 -12.96 -1.94 -6.33
C LEU A 88 -12.89 -0.42 -6.48
N ARG A 89 -13.67 0.28 -5.67
CA ARG A 89 -13.50 1.72 -5.40
C ARG A 89 -12.67 1.83 -4.12
N LEU A 90 -11.35 1.71 -4.26
CA LEU A 90 -10.39 1.90 -3.18
C LEU A 90 -10.41 3.35 -2.69
N ARG A 91 -11.39 3.84 -1.94
CA ARG A 91 -11.53 5.22 -1.37
C ARG A 91 -10.38 6.26 -1.50
N ASN A 92 -9.11 5.91 -1.25
CA ASN A 92 -7.88 6.69 -1.50
C ASN A 92 -7.24 6.38 -2.88
N ASP A 93 -8.08 6.36 -3.92
CA ASP A 93 -8.12 5.43 -5.08
C ASP A 93 -7.04 5.48 -6.16
N SER A 94 -6.20 6.50 -6.21
CA SER A 94 -5.18 6.62 -7.27
C SER A 94 -3.78 6.72 -6.70
N GLU A 95 -3.63 7.27 -5.51
CA GLU A 95 -2.35 7.73 -5.01
C GLU A 95 -1.40 6.55 -4.75
N VAL A 96 -1.82 5.56 -3.96
CA VAL A 96 -0.94 4.43 -3.62
C VAL A 96 -0.63 3.56 -4.84
N ARG A 97 -1.58 3.45 -5.78
CA ARG A 97 -1.36 2.79 -7.07
C ARG A 97 -0.37 3.56 -7.94
N SER A 98 -0.54 4.88 -8.06
CA SER A 98 0.38 5.78 -8.77
C SER A 98 1.77 5.73 -8.16
N LEU A 99 1.89 5.85 -6.84
CA LEU A 99 3.16 5.75 -6.12
C LEU A 99 3.87 4.41 -6.37
N ALA A 100 3.13 3.29 -6.35
CA ALA A 100 3.70 1.97 -6.66
C ALA A 100 4.15 1.85 -8.14
N HIS A 101 3.42 2.48 -9.05
CA HIS A 101 3.72 2.46 -10.48
C HIS A 101 4.90 3.36 -10.85
N GLU A 102 4.89 4.61 -10.37
CA GLU A 102 5.85 5.68 -10.69
C GLU A 102 7.21 5.44 -10.03
N THR A 103 7.28 4.70 -8.93
CA THR A 103 8.56 4.43 -8.26
C THR A 103 9.45 3.53 -9.12
N PRO A 104 10.64 4.00 -9.54
CA PRO A 104 11.49 3.29 -10.47
C PRO A 104 12.10 2.03 -9.88
N ILE A 105 12.23 1.01 -10.74
CA ILE A 105 12.82 -0.30 -10.45
C ILE A 105 14.31 -0.20 -10.77
N THR A 106 15.10 0.44 -9.90
CA THR A 106 16.55 0.37 -10.02
C THR A 106 17.06 -0.87 -9.31
N LYS A 107 17.56 -1.84 -10.09
CA LYS A 107 18.28 -3.00 -9.55
C LYS A 107 19.58 -2.47 -8.95
N SER A 108 19.62 -2.30 -7.63
CA SER A 108 20.90 -2.19 -6.96
C SER A 108 21.47 -3.58 -6.72
N PRO A 109 22.64 -3.91 -7.27
CA PRO A 109 23.32 -5.16 -6.94
C PRO A 109 23.54 -5.23 -5.41
N GLY A 110 23.24 -6.39 -4.81
CA GLY A 110 23.41 -6.62 -3.38
C GLY A 110 22.18 -6.37 -2.48
N MET A 111 21.01 -6.02 -3.04
CA MET A 111 19.80 -5.90 -2.22
C MET A 111 19.27 -7.27 -1.80
N SER A 112 19.29 -7.54 -0.50
CA SER A 112 18.78 -8.81 0.04
C SER A 112 17.25 -8.88 -0.02
N SER A 113 16.72 -10.07 -0.28
CA SER A 113 15.27 -10.31 -0.28
C SER A 113 14.62 -9.92 1.04
N SER A 114 15.32 -10.11 2.17
CA SER A 114 14.82 -9.74 3.50
C SER A 114 14.53 -8.24 3.62
N ARG A 115 15.37 -7.37 3.03
CA ARG A 115 15.14 -5.91 3.02
C ARG A 115 13.89 -5.54 2.21
N ILE A 116 13.70 -6.20 1.06
CA ILE A 116 12.50 -6.02 0.24
C ILE A 116 11.24 -6.47 0.99
N SER A 117 11.27 -7.68 1.58
CA SER A 117 10.15 -8.21 2.37
C SER A 117 9.81 -7.31 3.55
N PHE A 118 10.82 -6.84 4.28
CA PHE A 118 10.62 -5.93 5.39
C PHE A 118 9.93 -4.65 4.96
N SER A 119 10.41 -4.01 3.89
CA SER A 119 9.81 -2.78 3.36
C SER A 119 8.37 -2.98 2.89
N PHE A 120 8.10 -4.10 2.22
CA PHE A 120 6.76 -4.47 1.80
C PHE A 120 5.81 -4.59 2.99
N VAL A 121 6.22 -5.30 4.04
CA VAL A 121 5.41 -5.47 5.25
C VAL A 121 5.20 -4.12 5.94
N ALA A 122 6.22 -3.28 6.03
CA ALA A 122 6.10 -1.93 6.58
C ALA A 122 5.02 -1.10 5.85
N GLY A 123 5.04 -1.09 4.51
CA GLY A 123 4.01 -0.38 3.74
C GLY A 123 2.62 -1.02 3.85
N PHE A 124 2.55 -2.35 4.00
CA PHE A 124 1.31 -3.07 4.21
C PHE A 124 0.64 -2.70 5.55
N ASP A 125 1.43 -2.58 6.61
CA ASP A 125 0.97 -2.25 7.95
C ASP A 125 0.62 -0.76 8.05
N ASP A 126 1.48 0.12 7.54
CA ASP A 126 1.26 1.57 7.53
C ASP A 126 -0.01 1.96 6.78
N TYR A 127 -0.32 1.28 5.67
CA TYR A 127 -1.59 1.53 4.98
C TYR A 127 -2.79 1.12 5.84
N GLY A 128 -2.63 0.08 6.68
CA GLY A 128 -3.63 -0.29 7.68
C GLY A 128 -3.88 0.82 8.69
N HIS A 129 -2.82 1.45 9.18
CA HIS A 129 -2.88 2.60 10.09
C HIS A 129 -3.50 3.83 9.41
N PHE A 130 -3.03 4.19 8.23
CA PHE A 130 -3.57 5.27 7.40
C PHE A 130 -5.10 5.19 7.23
N VAL A 131 -5.63 4.00 6.94
CA VAL A 131 -7.08 3.81 6.82
C VAL A 131 -7.80 3.89 8.18
N ALA A 132 -7.16 3.50 9.27
CA ALA A 132 -7.75 3.60 10.61
C ALA A 132 -7.82 5.06 11.09
N ASP A 133 -6.77 5.82 10.85
CA ASP A 133 -6.65 7.23 11.23
C ASP A 133 -7.71 8.06 10.47
N HIS A 134 -7.81 7.88 9.15
CA HIS A 134 -8.82 8.58 8.34
C HIS A 134 -10.27 8.15 8.57
N LYS A 135 -10.52 6.91 9.01
CA LYS A 135 -11.88 6.50 9.43
C LYS A 135 -12.31 7.15 10.74
N THR A 136 -11.35 7.54 11.58
CA THR A 136 -11.60 8.16 12.87
C THR A 136 -11.93 9.63 12.69
N GLU A 137 -11.23 10.31 11.79
CA GLU A 137 -11.50 11.69 11.38
C GLU A 137 -12.88 11.85 10.73
N GLU A 138 -13.25 11.00 9.75
CA GLU A 138 -14.59 11.03 9.13
C GLU A 138 -15.75 10.83 10.14
N LYS A 139 -15.51 10.11 11.24
CA LYS A 139 -16.52 9.87 12.30
C LYS A 139 -16.58 11.00 13.33
N ALA A 140 -15.49 11.72 13.55
CA ALA A 140 -15.47 12.89 14.41
C ALA A 140 -16.28 14.04 13.76
N GLU A 141 -16.12 14.24 12.45
CA GLU A 141 -16.84 15.28 11.70
C GLU A 141 -18.37 15.06 11.63
N GLN A 142 -18.82 13.80 11.63
CA GLN A 142 -20.27 13.49 11.64
C GLN A 142 -20.94 13.73 12.99
N LYS A 143 -20.17 13.88 14.08
CA LYS A 143 -20.70 14.22 15.41
C LYS A 143 -20.74 15.73 15.69
N GLU A 144 -20.06 16.54 14.89
CA GLU A 144 -20.00 18.01 15.05
C GLU A 144 -20.91 18.79 14.09
N LYS A 145 -21.68 18.12 13.22
CA LYS A 145 -22.76 18.78 12.49
C LYS A 145 -24.05 18.76 13.32
N PRO A 146 -24.55 19.93 13.79
CA PRO A 146 -25.81 20.04 14.52
C PRO A 146 -27.03 19.72 13.65
#